data_AF-A0A8B8X3A6-F1
#
_entry.id   AF-A0A8B8X3A6-F1
#
_cell.length_a   1.000
_cell.length_b   1.000
_cell.length_c   1.000
_cell.angle_alpha   90.00
_cell.angle_beta   90.00
_cell.angle_gamma   90.00
#
_symmetry.space_group_name_H-M   'P 1'
#
loop_
_entity.id
_entity.type
_entity.pdbx_description
1 polymer ?
#
loop_
_entity_poly.entity_id
_entity_poly.type
_entity_poly.pdbx_seq_one_letter_code
_entity_poly.pdbx_strand_id
1 'polypeptide(L)'
;MRGKATWEALACGPEETASESANVPTTEPSGEVAAPKSTGEEPAPKPQEPAPQAPAPAASKPAPPTEDVPSAPLLLAVEDVSDSSVTVSWEPPERLGKLGLQGYVLELRREGEAPKIRVPRHLRQTYVRQVGEMINLQIPFQGNPKPQASWTHNGHALDSQRVSVRTRDQDSILFIRSAQRSDSGCYELTVQLEGLEAKAAIDILVIEKPGSPSSIRILDVWGCNAALEWTPPQDTGNTELLGYTVQKADKKTGQWFTVLERYHPTTCAISDLIVGNSYSFRVFSENLCGLSASAAVTKELAHIQKTDIVAKPKSFVEQDFSEAPSFTQPLADHTSTPGYSTQLFCSVRASPKPRIIWMKNKMDIQGDPKYRALSEQGVCTLEIRKPSPFDSGVYTCKAINVLGEASVDCRLEVKASATH
;
A
#
# COMPACT_ATOMS: atom_id res chain seq x y z
N MET A 1 -24.82 22.25 -50.47
CA MET A 1 -24.94 23.47 -49.66
C MET A 1 -24.04 23.32 -48.45
N ARG A 2 -23.26 24.35 -48.07
CA ARG A 2 -22.53 24.32 -46.78
C ARG A 2 -23.54 24.19 -45.65
N GLY A 3 -23.26 23.32 -44.70
CA GLY A 3 -24.07 23.20 -43.49
C GLY A 3 -23.59 24.22 -42.46
N LYS A 4 -24.53 24.91 -41.83
CA LYS A 4 -24.27 25.75 -40.66
C LYS A 4 -25.39 25.51 -39.66
N ALA A 5 -25.02 25.20 -38.42
CA ALA A 5 -25.96 25.00 -37.32
C ALA A 5 -25.47 25.77 -36.10
N THR A 6 -26.41 26.37 -35.38
CA THR A 6 -26.19 27.08 -34.12
C THR A 6 -27.12 26.47 -33.08
N TRP A 7 -26.59 26.07 -31.94
CA TRP A 7 -27.39 25.60 -30.80
C TRP A 7 -27.43 26.66 -29.70
N GLU A 8 -28.58 26.84 -29.06
CA GLU A 8 -28.72 27.62 -27.83
C GLU A 8 -28.96 26.66 -26.65
N ALA A 9 -28.18 26.82 -25.58
CA ALA A 9 -28.41 26.10 -24.34
C ALA A 9 -29.60 26.73 -23.61
N LEU A 10 -30.69 25.97 -23.42
CA LEU A 10 -31.74 26.34 -22.49
C LEU A 10 -31.13 26.42 -21.08
N ALA A 11 -31.09 27.63 -20.52
CA ALA A 11 -30.67 27.85 -19.14
C ALA A 11 -31.55 27.02 -18.19
N CYS A 12 -30.94 26.13 -17.41
CA CYS A 12 -31.58 25.64 -16.19
C CYS A 12 -31.68 26.84 -15.24
N GLY A 13 -32.84 27.47 -15.19
CA GLY A 13 -33.16 28.45 -14.16
C GLY A 13 -33.31 27.78 -12.79
N PRO A 14 -33.04 28.50 -11.68
CA PRO A 14 -33.34 28.02 -10.34
C PRO A 14 -34.86 27.90 -10.17
N GLU A 15 -35.31 26.87 -9.46
CA GLU A 15 -36.71 26.69 -9.06
C GLU A 15 -37.20 27.93 -8.28
N GLU A 16 -38.06 28.73 -8.91
CA GLU A 16 -38.85 29.74 -8.20
C GLU A 16 -40.09 29.10 -7.60
N THR A 17 -40.16 29.28 -6.29
CA THR A 17 -41.28 29.05 -5.39
C THR A 17 -42.57 29.69 -5.91
N ALA A 18 -43.63 28.90 -6.10
CA ALA A 18 -44.99 29.40 -6.19
C ALA A 18 -45.85 28.72 -5.11
N SER A 19 -46.14 29.47 -4.06
CA SER A 19 -47.21 29.22 -3.11
C SER A 19 -48.54 29.65 -3.73
N GLU A 20 -49.52 28.76 -3.83
CA GLU A 20 -50.92 29.15 -3.64
C GLU A 20 -51.77 27.94 -3.25
N SER A 21 -52.64 28.21 -2.28
CA SER A 21 -53.43 27.29 -1.46
C SER A 21 -54.84 27.10 -1.99
N ALA A 22 -55.37 25.86 -1.96
CA ALA A 22 -56.77 25.56 -1.63
C ALA A 22 -57.00 24.03 -1.43
N ASN A 23 -57.16 23.61 -0.15
CA ASN A 23 -58.35 22.94 0.43
C ASN A 23 -59.10 21.90 -0.45
N VAL A 24 -59.48 20.67 -0.07
CA VAL A 24 -59.82 19.96 1.21
C VAL A 24 -59.97 18.42 0.88
N PRO A 25 -60.40 17.49 1.78
CA PRO A 25 -59.71 16.76 2.87
C PRO A 25 -59.60 15.21 2.70
N THR A 26 -58.97 14.59 3.71
CA THR A 26 -59.22 13.23 4.30
C THR A 26 -58.78 12.02 3.44
N THR A 27 -58.08 11.00 3.96
CA THR A 27 -58.08 10.34 5.27
C THR A 27 -56.79 9.51 5.41
N GLU A 28 -56.10 9.58 6.54
CA GLU A 28 -55.32 8.44 7.06
C GLU A 28 -56.26 7.53 7.88
N PRO A 29 -55.87 6.26 8.11
CA PRO A 29 -55.30 6.02 9.42
C PRO A 29 -54.04 5.18 9.41
N SER A 30 -53.24 5.49 10.42
CA SER A 30 -52.12 4.77 11.00
C SER A 30 -52.49 3.31 11.33
N GLY A 31 -51.53 2.41 11.20
CA GLY A 31 -51.68 1.00 11.57
C GLY A 31 -50.32 0.33 11.76
N GLU A 32 -49.73 0.61 12.92
CA GLU A 32 -48.70 -0.21 13.55
C GLU A 32 -49.26 -1.64 13.80
N VAL A 33 -48.39 -2.67 13.79
CA VAL A 33 -48.40 -3.86 14.68
C VAL A 33 -47.80 -5.11 14.00
N ALA A 34 -46.70 -5.55 14.62
CA ALA A 34 -46.26 -6.91 14.92
C ALA A 34 -46.25 -8.05 13.87
N ALA A 35 -45.09 -8.68 13.81
CA ALA A 35 -44.89 -10.07 13.40
C ALA A 35 -45.74 -11.06 14.24
N PRO A 36 -46.02 -12.24 13.67
CA PRO A 36 -45.53 -13.45 14.34
C PRO A 36 -44.97 -14.51 13.38
N LYS A 37 -44.20 -15.43 13.99
CA LYS A 37 -43.56 -16.62 13.42
C LYS A 37 -44.57 -17.69 12.98
N SER A 38 -44.27 -18.38 11.88
CA SER A 38 -44.53 -19.83 11.67
C SER A 38 -43.68 -20.31 10.48
N THR A 39 -42.64 -21.13 10.68
CA THR A 39 -42.67 -22.60 10.51
C THR A 39 -43.52 -23.08 9.33
N GLY A 40 -42.84 -23.40 8.23
CA GLY A 40 -43.35 -24.17 7.10
C GLY A 40 -42.15 -24.60 6.24
N GLU A 41 -41.81 -25.89 6.31
CA GLU A 41 -40.94 -26.56 5.34
C GLU A 41 -41.60 -26.50 3.95
N GLU A 42 -40.86 -26.04 2.95
CA GLU A 42 -41.19 -26.18 1.53
C GLU A 42 -39.98 -26.81 0.80
N PRO A 43 -40.19 -27.79 -0.09
CA PRO A 43 -39.11 -28.64 -0.59
C PRO A 43 -38.21 -27.94 -1.62
N ALA A 44 -36.98 -28.45 -1.71
CA ALA A 44 -35.92 -27.99 -2.60
C ALA A 44 -36.38 -27.84 -4.07
N PRO A 45 -36.05 -26.73 -4.76
CA PRO A 45 -36.20 -26.64 -6.20
C PRO A 45 -35.11 -27.48 -6.89
N LYS A 46 -35.54 -28.27 -7.88
CA LYS A 46 -34.68 -29.01 -8.82
C LYS A 46 -33.66 -28.05 -9.50
N PRO A 47 -32.50 -28.56 -9.96
CA PRO A 47 -31.53 -27.74 -10.67
C PRO A 47 -32.16 -27.18 -11.95
N GLN A 48 -32.29 -25.86 -12.03
CA GLN A 48 -32.54 -25.19 -13.30
C GLN A 48 -31.26 -25.24 -14.13
N GLU A 49 -31.40 -25.82 -15.31
CA GLU A 49 -30.43 -25.78 -16.41
C GLU A 49 -30.01 -24.33 -16.66
N PRO A 50 -28.70 -24.02 -16.81
CA PRO A 50 -28.28 -22.65 -17.05
C PRO A 50 -28.86 -22.17 -18.38
N ALA A 51 -29.61 -21.06 -18.33
CA ALA A 51 -30.06 -20.35 -19.51
C ALA A 51 -28.86 -20.11 -20.45
N PRO A 52 -29.01 -20.31 -21.78
CA PRO A 52 -27.91 -20.12 -22.71
C PRO A 52 -27.38 -18.69 -22.59
N GLN A 53 -26.09 -18.56 -22.29
CA GLN A 53 -25.38 -17.29 -22.33
C GLN A 53 -25.63 -16.66 -23.71
N ALA A 54 -26.21 -15.46 -23.73
CA ALA A 54 -26.22 -14.64 -24.92
C ALA A 54 -24.76 -14.47 -25.39
N PRO A 55 -24.46 -14.71 -26.68
CA PRO A 55 -23.10 -14.56 -27.17
C PRO A 55 -22.63 -13.12 -26.95
N ALA A 56 -21.39 -12.96 -26.51
CA ALA A 56 -20.73 -11.66 -26.42
C ALA A 56 -20.92 -10.87 -27.73
N PRO A 57 -21.09 -9.54 -27.69
CA PRO A 57 -21.17 -8.75 -28.91
C PRO A 57 -19.85 -8.93 -29.65
N ALA A 58 -19.88 -9.66 -30.75
CA ALA A 58 -18.76 -9.75 -31.67
C ALA A 58 -18.41 -8.33 -32.07
N ALA A 59 -17.15 -7.93 -31.88
CA ALA A 59 -16.62 -6.69 -32.43
C ALA A 59 -16.87 -6.74 -33.94
N SER A 60 -17.87 -5.99 -34.40
CA SER A 60 -18.20 -5.90 -35.81
C SER A 60 -17.02 -5.23 -36.50
N LYS A 61 -16.23 -6.03 -37.21
CA LYS A 61 -15.26 -5.54 -38.18
C LYS A 61 -16.00 -4.56 -39.10
N PRO A 62 -15.48 -3.35 -39.36
CA PRO A 62 -16.18 -2.38 -40.21
C PRO A 62 -16.50 -3.04 -41.55
N ALA A 63 -17.78 -3.04 -41.94
CA ALA A 63 -18.16 -3.45 -43.28
C ALA A 63 -17.37 -2.59 -44.29
N PRO A 64 -16.87 -3.16 -45.41
CA PRO A 64 -16.29 -2.35 -46.46
C PRO A 64 -17.32 -1.28 -46.87
N PRO A 65 -16.91 -0.03 -47.15
CA PRO A 65 -17.85 1.03 -47.47
C PRO A 65 -18.64 0.63 -48.71
N THR A 66 -19.88 0.20 -48.50
CA THR A 66 -20.84 -0.09 -49.57
C THR A 66 -21.07 1.22 -50.31
N GLU A 67 -20.97 1.20 -51.65
CA GLU A 67 -21.13 2.39 -52.50
C GLU A 67 -22.44 3.18 -52.27
N ASP A 68 -23.40 2.58 -51.58
CA ASP A 68 -24.73 3.14 -51.35
C ASP A 68 -24.82 4.13 -50.17
N VAL A 69 -23.81 4.24 -49.29
CA VAL A 69 -23.85 5.13 -48.10
C VAL A 69 -23.05 6.43 -48.35
N PRO A 70 -23.54 7.62 -47.91
CA PRO A 70 -22.76 8.86 -47.97
C PRO A 70 -21.47 8.76 -47.15
N SER A 71 -20.38 9.39 -47.61
CA SER A 71 -19.14 9.49 -46.82
C SER A 71 -19.30 10.48 -45.65
N ALA A 72 -18.28 10.59 -44.79
CA ALA A 72 -18.27 11.60 -43.74
C ALA A 72 -18.22 13.03 -44.32
N PRO A 73 -18.86 14.02 -43.68
CA PRO A 73 -18.73 15.42 -44.04
C PRO A 73 -17.27 15.90 -43.89
N LEU A 74 -16.87 16.85 -44.71
CA LEU A 74 -15.52 17.40 -44.71
C LEU A 74 -15.44 18.67 -43.85
N LEU A 75 -14.22 19.00 -43.40
CA LEU A 75 -13.89 20.28 -42.76
C LEU A 75 -14.84 20.69 -41.62
N LEU A 76 -15.24 19.73 -40.77
CA LEU A 76 -16.01 20.07 -39.57
C LEU A 76 -15.17 20.97 -38.66
N ALA A 77 -15.66 22.19 -38.44
CA ALA A 77 -14.98 23.20 -37.64
C ALA A 77 -15.96 23.90 -36.69
N VAL A 78 -15.44 24.26 -35.51
CA VAL A 78 -16.11 25.18 -34.59
C VAL A 78 -15.77 26.59 -35.04
N GLU A 79 -16.77 27.38 -35.40
CA GLU A 79 -16.59 28.76 -35.88
C GLU A 79 -16.64 29.76 -34.73
N ASP A 80 -17.54 29.54 -33.77
CA ASP A 80 -17.78 30.46 -32.67
C ASP A 80 -18.31 29.72 -31.44
N VAL A 81 -17.91 30.20 -30.26
CA VAL A 81 -18.32 29.68 -28.96
C VAL A 81 -18.65 30.86 -28.07
N SER A 82 -19.89 30.92 -27.61
CA SER A 82 -20.36 31.87 -26.60
C SER A 82 -20.73 31.14 -25.30
N ASP A 83 -21.10 31.90 -24.27
CA ASP A 83 -21.56 31.35 -22.99
C ASP A 83 -22.83 30.49 -23.12
N SER A 84 -23.57 30.60 -24.23
CA SER A 84 -24.85 29.91 -24.42
C SER A 84 -25.02 29.25 -25.80
N SER A 85 -24.06 29.38 -26.71
CA SER A 85 -24.17 28.84 -28.05
C SER A 85 -22.85 28.39 -28.65
N VAL A 86 -22.93 27.38 -29.52
CA VAL A 86 -21.81 26.91 -30.35
C VAL A 86 -22.27 26.92 -31.80
N THR A 87 -21.46 27.52 -32.67
CA THR A 87 -21.66 27.50 -34.12
C THR A 87 -20.63 26.60 -34.75
N VAL A 88 -21.09 25.66 -35.57
CA VAL A 88 -20.24 24.72 -36.31
C VAL A 88 -20.57 24.75 -37.79
N SER A 89 -19.55 24.58 -38.62
CA SER A 89 -19.69 24.49 -40.07
C SER A 89 -18.96 23.27 -40.61
N TRP A 90 -19.43 22.79 -41.75
CA TRP A 90 -18.85 21.66 -42.46
C TRP A 90 -19.17 21.74 -43.94
N GLU A 91 -18.36 21.04 -44.73
CA GLU A 91 -18.57 20.84 -46.15
C GLU A 91 -19.26 19.49 -46.41
N PRO A 92 -20.06 19.39 -47.50
CA PRO A 92 -20.73 18.16 -47.84
C PRO A 92 -19.75 16.99 -48.04
N PRO A 93 -20.20 15.75 -47.81
CA PRO A 93 -19.38 14.58 -48.07
C PRO A 93 -19.05 14.46 -49.56
N GLU A 94 -17.84 13.99 -49.88
CA GLU A 94 -17.41 13.76 -51.28
C GLU A 94 -18.32 12.77 -52.01
N ARG A 95 -18.88 11.81 -51.27
CA ARG A 95 -19.82 10.81 -51.78
C ARG A 95 -21.17 10.99 -51.10
N LEU A 96 -22.22 11.21 -51.90
CA LEU A 96 -23.59 11.40 -51.40
C LEU A 96 -24.40 10.09 -51.28
N GLY A 97 -23.85 8.95 -51.73
CA GLY A 97 -24.57 7.67 -51.81
C GLY A 97 -25.69 7.67 -52.88
N LYS A 98 -26.20 6.50 -53.25
CA LYS A 98 -27.23 6.38 -54.31
C LYS A 98 -28.60 6.96 -53.95
N LEU A 99 -28.90 7.07 -52.65
CA LEU A 99 -30.18 7.57 -52.14
C LEU A 99 -30.19 9.09 -51.89
N GLY A 100 -29.07 9.77 -52.14
CA GLY A 100 -28.90 11.19 -51.85
C GLY A 100 -28.80 11.49 -50.35
N LEU A 101 -28.24 12.65 -50.03
CA LEU A 101 -28.10 13.09 -48.64
C LEU A 101 -29.43 13.63 -48.11
N GLN A 102 -29.99 12.97 -47.10
CA GLN A 102 -31.25 13.39 -46.48
C GLN A 102 -31.07 14.44 -45.37
N GLY A 103 -29.89 14.50 -44.75
CA GLY A 103 -29.59 15.43 -43.67
C GLY A 103 -28.26 15.09 -42.99
N TYR A 104 -27.90 15.88 -41.97
CA TYR A 104 -26.74 15.64 -41.13
C TYR A 104 -27.21 15.37 -39.71
N VAL A 105 -26.57 14.41 -39.03
CA VAL A 105 -26.73 14.20 -37.60
C VAL A 105 -25.53 14.86 -36.93
N LEU A 106 -25.79 15.86 -36.08
CA LEU A 106 -24.78 16.42 -35.20
C LEU A 106 -25.00 15.88 -33.78
N GLU A 107 -23.96 15.28 -33.22
CA GLU A 107 -23.93 14.87 -31.82
C GLU A 107 -23.08 15.85 -31.02
N LEU A 108 -23.71 16.57 -30.10
CA LEU A 108 -22.99 17.33 -29.07
C LEU A 108 -22.67 16.38 -27.91
N ARG A 109 -21.38 16.16 -27.65
CA ARG A 109 -20.91 15.45 -26.45
C ARG A 109 -20.36 16.47 -25.47
N ARG A 110 -20.89 16.49 -24.23
CA ARG A 110 -20.21 17.22 -23.15
C ARG A 110 -18.89 16.53 -22.87
N GLU A 111 -17.85 17.29 -22.59
CA GLU A 111 -16.58 16.74 -22.13
C GLU A 111 -16.85 16.02 -20.79
N GLY A 112 -16.74 14.69 -20.82
CA GLY A 112 -16.88 13.84 -19.64
C GLY A 112 -15.73 14.08 -18.66
N GLU A 113 -15.95 13.83 -17.38
CA GLU A 113 -14.84 13.85 -16.43
C GLU A 113 -13.93 12.65 -16.70
N ALA A 114 -12.68 12.91 -17.06
CA ALA A 114 -11.66 11.89 -17.29
C ALA A 114 -11.50 10.96 -16.07
N PRO A 115 -11.15 9.68 -16.26
CA PRO A 115 -11.04 8.75 -15.16
C PRO A 115 -9.91 9.18 -14.22
N LYS A 116 -10.18 9.24 -12.92
CA LYS A 116 -9.20 9.66 -11.91
C LYS A 116 -9.24 8.73 -10.71
N ILE A 117 -8.12 8.07 -10.44
CA ILE A 117 -7.98 7.22 -9.25
C ILE A 117 -7.39 8.05 -8.10
N ARG A 118 -7.99 7.94 -6.92
CA ARG A 118 -7.54 8.62 -5.69
C ARG A 118 -7.00 7.60 -4.71
N VAL A 119 -5.73 7.20 -4.86
CA VAL A 119 -5.07 6.26 -3.95
C VAL A 119 -4.98 6.87 -2.54
N PRO A 120 -5.59 6.24 -1.51
CA PRO A 120 -5.47 6.69 -0.13
C PRO A 120 -4.02 6.83 0.31
N ARG A 121 -3.70 7.82 1.14
CA ARG A 121 -2.30 8.13 1.53
C ARG A 121 -1.55 6.93 2.10
N HIS A 122 -2.23 6.10 2.89
CA HIS A 122 -1.65 4.91 3.52
C HIS A 122 -1.38 3.74 2.55
N LEU A 123 -1.87 3.83 1.30
CA LEU A 123 -1.65 2.84 0.24
C LEU A 123 -0.68 3.33 -0.84
N ARG A 124 -0.06 4.50 -0.64
CA ARG A 124 1.01 5.01 -1.52
C ARG A 124 2.39 4.41 -1.20
N GLN A 125 2.47 3.67 -0.10
CA GLN A 125 3.64 2.89 0.31
C GLN A 125 3.23 1.42 0.31
N THR A 126 4.21 0.53 0.42
CA THR A 126 3.97 -0.90 0.58
C THR A 126 3.03 -1.16 1.76
N TYR A 127 1.89 -1.76 1.46
CA TYR A 127 0.87 -2.11 2.43
C TYR A 127 1.25 -3.44 3.09
N VAL A 128 1.84 -3.36 4.29
CA VAL A 128 2.33 -4.54 5.02
C VAL A 128 1.21 -5.17 5.85
N ARG A 129 1.06 -6.49 5.74
CA ARG A 129 0.09 -7.30 6.50
C ARG A 129 0.74 -8.57 7.01
N GLN A 130 0.25 -9.12 8.12
CA GLN A 130 0.70 -10.43 8.60
C GLN A 130 -0.12 -11.55 7.96
N VAL A 131 0.48 -12.73 7.79
CA VAL A 131 -0.23 -13.94 7.37
C VAL A 131 -1.44 -14.16 8.28
N GLY A 132 -2.60 -14.43 7.67
CA GLY A 132 -3.87 -14.62 8.36
C GLY A 132 -4.70 -13.35 8.51
N GLU A 133 -4.11 -12.15 8.43
CA GLU A 133 -4.86 -10.89 8.50
C GLU A 133 -5.76 -10.67 7.28
N MET A 134 -6.80 -9.88 7.48
CA MET A 134 -7.73 -9.49 6.42
C MET A 134 -7.15 -8.31 5.61
N ILE A 135 -7.19 -8.40 4.30
CA ILE A 135 -6.84 -7.30 3.39
C ILE A 135 -8.13 -6.72 2.82
N ASN A 136 -8.32 -5.42 3.01
CA ASN A 136 -9.46 -4.68 2.48
C ASN A 136 -8.96 -3.36 1.88
N LEU A 137 -8.81 -3.31 0.56
CA LEU A 137 -8.36 -2.14 -0.18
C LEU A 137 -9.54 -1.46 -0.83
N GLN A 138 -9.98 -0.33 -0.29
CA GLN A 138 -10.99 0.51 -0.90
C GLN A 138 -10.31 1.66 -1.63
N ILE A 139 -10.37 1.65 -2.96
CA ILE A 139 -9.75 2.67 -3.82
C ILE A 139 -10.84 3.51 -4.49
N PRO A 140 -11.01 4.78 -4.09
CA PRO A 140 -11.92 5.69 -4.77
C PRO A 140 -11.44 6.03 -6.17
N PHE A 141 -12.39 6.14 -7.10
CA PHE A 141 -12.16 6.65 -8.44
C PHE A 141 -13.31 7.56 -8.87
N GLN A 142 -13.05 8.39 -9.89
CA GLN A 142 -14.00 9.30 -10.50
C GLN A 142 -14.00 9.09 -12.02
N GLY A 143 -15.09 9.46 -12.68
CA GLY A 143 -15.24 9.40 -14.13
C GLY A 143 -16.71 9.56 -14.49
N ASN A 144 -16.98 10.28 -15.58
CA ASN A 144 -18.33 10.44 -16.11
C ASN A 144 -18.30 10.35 -17.64
N PRO A 145 -19.02 9.41 -18.30
CA PRO A 145 -19.97 8.43 -17.74
C PRO A 145 -19.33 7.39 -16.78
N LYS A 146 -20.14 6.50 -16.18
CA LYS A 146 -19.66 5.54 -15.18
C LYS A 146 -18.50 4.70 -15.75
N PRO A 147 -17.28 4.79 -15.15
CA PRO A 147 -16.12 4.09 -15.68
C PRO A 147 -16.14 2.60 -15.29
N GLN A 148 -15.40 1.79 -16.04
CA GLN A 148 -15.19 0.38 -15.73
C GLN A 148 -13.89 0.20 -14.96
N ALA A 149 -13.92 -0.57 -13.87
CA ALA A 149 -12.76 -0.84 -13.04
C ALA A 149 -12.39 -2.32 -13.06
N SER A 150 -11.12 -2.62 -13.28
CA SER A 150 -10.56 -3.96 -13.31
C SER A 150 -9.26 -4.02 -12.51
N TRP A 151 -8.96 -5.17 -11.92
CA TRP A 151 -7.77 -5.38 -11.11
C TRP A 151 -6.88 -6.47 -11.70
N THR A 152 -5.57 -6.32 -11.54
CA THR A 152 -4.58 -7.36 -11.80
C THR A 152 -3.67 -7.54 -10.59
N HIS A 153 -3.05 -8.71 -10.46
CA HIS A 153 -2.01 -9.01 -9.47
C HIS A 153 -0.78 -9.49 -10.22
N ASN A 154 0.34 -8.78 -10.06
CA ASN A 154 1.59 -8.99 -10.79
C ASN A 154 1.40 -9.02 -12.32
N GLY A 155 0.48 -8.20 -12.84
CA GLY A 155 0.14 -8.15 -14.27
C GLY A 155 -0.75 -9.29 -14.77
N HIS A 156 -1.16 -10.21 -13.90
CA HIS A 156 -2.06 -11.32 -14.22
C HIS A 156 -3.46 -11.10 -13.65
N ALA A 157 -4.45 -11.81 -14.20
CA ALA A 157 -5.81 -11.79 -13.65
C ALA A 157 -5.83 -12.31 -12.20
N LEU A 158 -6.68 -11.71 -11.37
CA LEU A 158 -6.82 -12.11 -9.97
C LEU A 158 -7.35 -13.54 -9.84
N ASP A 159 -6.88 -14.26 -8.82
CA ASP A 159 -7.48 -15.53 -8.41
C ASP A 159 -8.84 -15.28 -7.73
N SER A 160 -9.92 -15.50 -8.50
CA SER A 160 -11.30 -15.33 -8.04
C SER A 160 -11.73 -16.22 -6.87
N GLN A 161 -10.99 -17.29 -6.55
CA GLN A 161 -11.30 -18.14 -5.39
C GLN A 161 -10.79 -17.53 -4.08
N ARG A 162 -9.70 -16.77 -4.13
CA ARG A 162 -9.08 -16.13 -2.96
C ARG A 162 -9.40 -14.66 -2.83
N VAL A 163 -9.49 -13.95 -3.95
CA VAL A 163 -9.63 -12.49 -4.00
C VAL A 163 -11.03 -12.15 -4.48
N SER A 164 -11.76 -11.42 -3.64
CA SER A 164 -13.07 -10.86 -3.99
C SER A 164 -12.93 -9.39 -4.36
N VAL A 165 -13.51 -8.99 -5.48
CA VAL A 165 -13.55 -7.58 -5.91
C VAL A 165 -14.99 -7.13 -5.99
N ARG A 166 -15.27 -5.96 -5.42
CA ARG A 166 -16.56 -5.28 -5.54
C ARG A 166 -16.35 -3.86 -6.03
N THR A 167 -16.86 -3.56 -7.20
CA THR A 167 -16.84 -2.21 -7.78
C THR A 167 -18.20 -1.54 -7.60
N ARG A 168 -18.20 -0.32 -7.06
CA ARG A 168 -19.37 0.57 -6.95
C ARG A 168 -19.18 1.77 -7.89
N ASP A 169 -20.03 2.78 -7.78
CA ASP A 169 -20.00 3.94 -8.69
C ASP A 169 -18.79 4.86 -8.46
N GLN A 170 -18.23 4.89 -7.26
CA GLN A 170 -17.14 5.80 -6.88
C GLN A 170 -15.93 5.10 -6.27
N ASP A 171 -15.96 3.78 -6.11
CA ASP A 171 -14.85 3.02 -5.55
C ASP A 171 -14.80 1.58 -6.06
N SER A 172 -13.61 0.99 -5.96
CA SER A 172 -13.41 -0.45 -6.11
C SER A 172 -12.77 -0.99 -4.84
N ILE A 173 -13.36 -2.07 -4.33
CA ILE A 173 -12.96 -2.73 -3.08
C ILE A 173 -12.36 -4.09 -3.43
N LEU A 174 -11.08 -4.28 -3.15
CA LEU A 174 -10.42 -5.58 -3.20
C LEU A 174 -10.35 -6.17 -1.80
N PHE A 175 -10.74 -7.44 -1.69
CA PHE A 175 -10.93 -8.12 -0.43
C PHE A 175 -10.24 -9.50 -0.42
N ILE A 176 -9.40 -9.73 0.59
CA ILE A 176 -8.79 -11.04 0.89
C ILE A 176 -9.09 -11.37 2.35
N ARG A 177 -9.81 -12.48 2.57
CA ARG A 177 -10.29 -12.86 3.89
C ARG A 177 -9.17 -13.22 4.86
N SER A 178 -8.13 -13.86 4.35
CA SER A 178 -7.01 -14.35 5.15
C SER A 178 -5.75 -14.35 4.29
N ALA A 179 -4.87 -13.39 4.55
CA ALA A 179 -3.68 -13.13 3.76
C ALA A 179 -2.69 -14.30 3.82
N GLN A 180 -2.10 -14.62 2.68
CA GLN A 180 -1.01 -15.59 2.52
C GLN A 180 0.19 -14.92 1.87
N ARG A 181 1.37 -15.53 2.02
CA ARG A 181 2.61 -14.99 1.43
C ARG A 181 2.50 -14.79 -0.09
N SER A 182 1.77 -15.68 -0.76
CA SER A 182 1.47 -15.61 -2.19
C SER A 182 0.63 -14.40 -2.59
N ASP A 183 -0.10 -13.80 -1.65
CA ASP A 183 -0.88 -12.58 -1.88
C ASP A 183 0.01 -11.31 -1.85
N SER A 184 1.33 -11.47 -1.68
CA SER A 184 2.27 -10.35 -1.84
C SER A 184 2.47 -10.00 -3.31
N GLY A 185 2.77 -8.75 -3.61
CA GLY A 185 3.04 -8.27 -4.97
C GLY A 185 2.33 -6.98 -5.31
N CYS A 186 2.39 -6.61 -6.59
CA CYS A 186 1.79 -5.39 -7.09
C CYS A 186 0.35 -5.66 -7.55
N TYR A 187 -0.60 -4.99 -6.92
CA TYR A 187 -2.00 -4.98 -7.33
C TYR A 187 -2.28 -3.71 -8.12
N GLU A 188 -2.65 -3.85 -9.39
CA GLU A 188 -2.93 -2.70 -10.25
C GLU A 188 -4.43 -2.58 -10.49
N LEU A 189 -4.99 -1.45 -10.07
CA LEU A 189 -6.34 -1.01 -10.44
C LEU A 189 -6.24 -0.23 -11.75
N THR A 190 -6.94 -0.71 -12.78
CA THR A 190 -7.16 0.01 -14.03
C THR A 190 -8.61 0.49 -14.10
N VAL A 191 -8.80 1.79 -14.31
CA VAL A 191 -10.11 2.42 -14.52
C VAL A 191 -10.16 2.95 -15.95
N GLN A 192 -11.09 2.41 -16.75
CA GLN A 192 -11.27 2.75 -18.17
C GLN A 192 -12.56 3.54 -18.39
N LEU A 193 -12.49 4.58 -19.22
CA LEU A 193 -13.62 5.43 -19.58
C LEU A 193 -13.48 5.92 -21.02
N GLU A 194 -14.38 5.51 -21.91
CA GLU A 194 -14.45 6.00 -23.31
C GLU A 194 -13.10 6.05 -24.06
N GLY A 195 -12.22 5.07 -23.81
CA GLY A 195 -10.87 4.98 -24.41
C GLY A 195 -9.75 5.67 -23.62
N LEU A 196 -10.08 6.41 -22.55
CA LEU A 196 -9.12 6.87 -21.55
C LEU A 196 -8.89 5.80 -20.49
N GLU A 197 -7.67 5.76 -19.94
CA GLU A 197 -7.34 4.90 -18.81
C GLU A 197 -6.63 5.68 -17.69
N ALA A 198 -6.93 5.30 -16.46
CA ALA A 198 -6.16 5.65 -15.28
C ALA A 198 -5.71 4.36 -14.58
N LYS A 199 -4.48 4.33 -14.09
CA LYS A 199 -3.90 3.18 -13.40
C LYS A 199 -3.37 3.57 -12.02
N ALA A 200 -3.50 2.68 -11.07
CA ALA A 200 -2.93 2.81 -9.73
C ALA A 200 -2.36 1.47 -9.28
N ALA A 201 -1.07 1.46 -8.95
CA ALA A 201 -0.39 0.32 -8.36
C ALA A 201 -0.41 0.41 -6.83
N ILE A 202 -0.70 -0.70 -6.17
CA ILE A 202 -0.65 -0.87 -4.72
C ILE A 202 0.24 -2.09 -4.45
N ASP A 203 1.40 -1.87 -3.85
CA ASP A 203 2.29 -2.95 -3.44
C ASP A 203 1.84 -3.50 -2.10
N ILE A 204 1.56 -4.80 -2.04
CA ILE A 204 1.22 -5.52 -0.81
C ILE A 204 2.40 -6.41 -0.42
N LEU A 205 2.76 -6.38 0.86
CA LEU A 205 3.75 -7.30 1.43
C LEU A 205 3.12 -8.07 2.60
N VAL A 206 2.93 -9.38 2.43
CA VAL A 206 2.44 -10.25 3.49
C VAL A 206 3.61 -10.93 4.19
N ILE A 207 3.85 -10.55 5.45
CA ILE A 207 4.97 -11.02 6.28
C ILE A 207 4.52 -12.03 7.34
N GLU A 208 5.48 -12.78 7.86
CA GLU A 208 5.28 -13.72 8.96
C GLU A 208 6.47 -13.64 9.92
N LYS A 209 6.37 -14.25 11.11
CA LYS A 209 7.53 -14.43 11.98
C LYS A 209 8.60 -15.28 11.28
N PRO A 210 9.89 -15.04 11.54
CA PRO A 210 10.94 -15.83 10.93
C PRO A 210 10.98 -17.23 11.56
N GLY A 211 11.58 -18.18 10.87
CA GLY A 211 12.00 -19.44 11.47
C GLY A 211 13.05 -19.22 12.56
N SER A 212 13.26 -20.20 13.43
CA SER A 212 14.40 -20.17 14.37
C SER A 212 15.73 -20.39 13.62
N PRO A 213 16.87 -19.97 14.19
CA PRO A 213 18.17 -20.35 13.66
C PRO A 213 18.26 -21.87 13.41
N SER A 214 18.91 -22.28 12.32
CA SER A 214 18.89 -23.69 11.88
C SER A 214 19.74 -24.59 12.78
N SER A 215 20.79 -24.05 13.38
CA SER A 215 21.62 -24.74 14.35
C SER A 215 22.26 -23.75 15.31
N ILE A 216 22.59 -24.19 16.52
CA ILE A 216 23.40 -23.43 17.49
C ILE A 216 24.37 -24.40 18.17
N ARG A 217 25.62 -23.98 18.35
CA ARG A 217 26.63 -24.74 19.08
C ARG A 217 27.52 -23.85 19.93
N ILE A 218 28.04 -24.42 21.01
CA ILE A 218 29.10 -23.82 21.82
C ILE A 218 30.41 -24.11 21.09
N LEU A 219 31.13 -23.06 20.70
CA LEU A 219 32.42 -23.19 20.04
C LEU A 219 33.55 -23.45 21.05
N ASP A 220 33.56 -22.69 22.15
CA ASP A 220 34.59 -22.80 23.18
C ASP A 220 34.14 -22.17 24.50
N VAL A 221 34.86 -22.49 25.58
CA VAL A 221 34.67 -21.95 26.94
C VAL A 221 36.04 -21.61 27.52
N TRP A 222 36.23 -20.37 27.96
CA TRP A 222 37.47 -19.91 28.59
C TRP A 222 37.17 -18.96 29.75
N GLY A 223 37.89 -19.10 30.86
CA GLY A 223 37.64 -18.34 32.08
C GLY A 223 36.16 -18.34 32.48
N CYS A 224 35.52 -17.17 32.37
CA CYS A 224 34.10 -16.94 32.64
C CYS A 224 33.27 -16.63 31.38
N ASN A 225 33.73 -17.08 30.21
CA ASN A 225 33.13 -16.77 28.92
C ASN A 225 32.77 -18.06 28.15
N ALA A 226 31.76 -17.96 27.28
CA ALA A 226 31.42 -18.99 26.31
C ALA A 226 31.24 -18.37 24.91
N ALA A 227 31.89 -18.95 23.89
CA ALA A 227 31.68 -18.59 22.50
C ALA A 227 30.56 -19.43 21.89
N LEU A 228 29.68 -18.79 21.13
CA LEU A 228 28.55 -19.39 20.44
C LEU A 228 28.64 -19.11 18.94
N GLU A 229 28.15 -20.06 18.15
CA GLU A 229 27.84 -19.87 16.73
C GLU A 229 26.48 -20.47 16.41
N TRP A 230 25.75 -19.82 15.50
CA TRP A 230 24.52 -20.35 14.93
C TRP A 230 24.45 -20.13 13.42
N THR A 231 23.56 -20.88 12.78
CA THR A 231 23.23 -20.69 11.35
C THR A 231 21.94 -19.90 11.22
N PRO A 232 21.83 -18.90 10.34
CA PRO A 232 20.57 -18.19 10.06
C PRO A 232 19.39 -19.13 9.79
N PRO A 233 18.14 -18.66 10.00
CA PRO A 233 16.96 -19.43 9.64
C PRO A 233 16.86 -19.61 8.12
N GLN A 234 16.30 -20.73 7.67
CA GLN A 234 16.02 -20.98 6.25
C GLN A 234 14.88 -20.10 5.73
N ASP A 235 13.96 -19.72 6.61
CA ASP A 235 12.79 -18.90 6.28
C ASP A 235 12.80 -17.63 7.13
N THR A 236 12.85 -16.47 6.48
CA THR A 236 12.86 -15.16 7.15
C THR A 236 11.47 -14.55 7.30
N GLY A 237 10.40 -15.24 6.89
CA GLY A 237 9.03 -14.74 7.03
C GLY A 237 8.67 -13.64 6.03
N ASN A 238 9.23 -13.71 4.81
CA ASN A 238 8.99 -12.75 3.71
C ASN A 238 9.39 -11.30 4.03
N THR A 239 10.36 -11.11 4.91
CA THR A 239 10.98 -9.82 5.23
C THR A 239 12.41 -10.05 5.69
N GLU A 240 13.21 -8.98 5.80
CA GLU A 240 14.59 -9.07 6.23
C GLU A 240 14.71 -9.39 7.73
N LEU A 241 15.79 -10.07 8.10
CA LEU A 241 16.13 -10.27 9.51
C LEU A 241 16.70 -8.98 10.09
N LEU A 242 16.13 -8.53 11.19
CA LEU A 242 16.60 -7.39 11.98
C LEU A 242 17.66 -7.78 13.01
N GLY A 243 17.87 -9.08 13.21
CA GLY A 243 18.90 -9.64 14.07
C GLY A 243 18.44 -10.87 14.85
N TYR A 244 19.16 -11.16 15.92
CA TYR A 244 18.96 -12.30 16.80
C TYR A 244 18.84 -11.86 18.26
N THR A 245 17.96 -12.52 19.00
CA THR A 245 17.89 -12.37 20.46
C THR A 245 18.52 -13.59 21.11
N VAL A 246 19.59 -13.39 21.87
CA VAL A 246 20.35 -14.45 22.55
C VAL A 246 19.99 -14.44 24.03
N GLN A 247 19.71 -15.61 24.58
CA GLN A 247 19.42 -15.79 26.01
C GLN A 247 20.27 -16.89 26.62
N LYS A 248 20.58 -16.75 27.91
CA LYS A 248 21.28 -17.76 28.72
C LYS A 248 20.38 -18.25 29.86
N ALA A 249 20.53 -19.52 30.23
CA ALA A 249 19.92 -20.09 31.42
C ALA A 249 20.94 -20.89 32.22
N ASP A 250 21.02 -20.62 33.52
CA ASP A 250 21.80 -21.44 34.45
C ASP A 250 21.08 -22.76 34.72
N LYS A 251 21.78 -23.90 34.66
CA LYS A 251 21.21 -25.24 34.86
C LYS A 251 20.49 -25.38 36.22
N LYS A 252 20.98 -24.72 37.27
CA LYS A 252 20.40 -24.81 38.63
C LYS A 252 19.07 -24.06 38.72
N THR A 253 18.98 -22.90 38.07
CA THR A 253 17.77 -22.06 38.14
C THR A 253 16.76 -22.36 37.04
N GLY A 254 17.24 -22.79 35.86
CA GLY A 254 16.43 -23.00 34.66
C GLY A 254 15.83 -21.72 34.07
N GLN A 255 16.10 -20.54 34.66
CA GLN A 255 15.52 -19.27 34.22
C GLN A 255 16.32 -18.67 33.07
N TRP A 256 15.60 -18.23 32.04
CA TRP A 256 16.17 -17.61 30.85
C TRP A 256 16.31 -16.10 31.03
N PHE A 257 17.49 -15.57 30.72
CA PHE A 257 17.79 -14.15 30.71
C PHE A 257 18.32 -13.73 29.35
N THR A 258 17.81 -12.62 28.82
CA THR A 258 18.33 -12.01 27.59
C THR A 258 19.72 -11.42 27.84
N VAL A 259 20.66 -11.76 26.95
CA VAL A 259 22.04 -11.26 26.97
C VAL A 259 22.35 -10.39 25.77
N LEU A 260 21.72 -10.65 24.62
CA LEU A 260 21.84 -9.83 23.41
C LEU A 260 20.47 -9.69 22.76
N GLU A 261 20.16 -8.50 22.26
CA GLU A 261 18.92 -8.17 21.54
C GLU A 261 19.27 -7.57 20.19
N ARG A 262 18.54 -7.95 19.12
CA ARG A 262 18.79 -7.51 17.73
C ARG A 262 20.27 -7.60 17.33
N TYR A 263 20.93 -8.65 17.79
CA TYR A 263 22.33 -8.89 17.48
C TYR A 263 22.44 -9.41 16.06
N HIS A 264 23.18 -8.72 15.20
CA HIS A 264 23.27 -9.07 13.78
C HIS A 264 24.24 -10.23 13.48
N PRO A 265 25.40 -10.33 14.15
CA PRO A 265 26.31 -11.45 13.95
C PRO A 265 25.68 -12.81 14.20
N THR A 266 26.29 -13.84 13.62
CA THR A 266 25.95 -15.26 13.88
C THR A 266 26.94 -15.96 14.81
N THR A 267 27.90 -15.21 15.35
CA THR A 267 28.87 -15.64 16.37
C THR A 267 28.92 -14.61 17.49
N CYS A 268 29.08 -15.02 18.74
CA CYS A 268 29.29 -14.10 19.86
C CYS A 268 30.06 -14.74 21.02
N ALA A 269 30.64 -13.92 21.89
CA ALA A 269 31.11 -14.34 23.21
C ALA A 269 30.17 -13.82 24.30
N ILE A 270 29.67 -14.73 25.15
CA ILE A 270 28.91 -14.38 26.34
C ILE A 270 29.85 -14.39 27.54
N SER A 271 29.98 -13.25 28.21
CA SER A 271 30.86 -13.04 29.35
C SER A 271 30.15 -13.09 30.70
N ASP A 272 30.94 -12.94 31.77
CA ASP A 272 30.50 -12.85 33.16
C ASP A 272 29.65 -14.07 33.59
N LEU A 273 30.07 -15.26 33.16
CA LEU A 273 29.49 -16.52 33.60
C LEU A 273 30.11 -16.97 34.92
N ILE A 274 29.29 -17.55 35.79
CA ILE A 274 29.74 -17.91 37.14
C ILE A 274 30.52 -19.23 37.09
N VAL A 275 31.74 -19.21 37.61
CA VAL A 275 32.59 -20.39 37.75
C VAL A 275 31.91 -21.43 38.65
N GLY A 276 31.90 -22.68 38.20
CA GLY A 276 31.22 -23.80 38.84
C GLY A 276 29.78 -24.00 38.38
N ASN A 277 29.23 -23.10 37.56
CA ASN A 277 27.90 -23.25 36.98
C ASN A 277 27.95 -23.84 35.57
N SER A 278 26.80 -24.30 35.10
CA SER A 278 26.63 -24.83 33.74
C SER A 278 25.47 -24.09 33.07
N TYR A 279 25.67 -23.64 31.84
CA TYR A 279 24.70 -22.80 31.13
C TYR A 279 24.18 -23.47 29.87
N SER A 280 22.90 -23.26 29.58
CA SER A 280 22.29 -23.48 28.26
C SER A 280 22.06 -22.13 27.59
N PHE A 281 22.14 -22.10 26.26
CA PHE A 281 21.89 -20.89 25.47
C PHE A 281 20.79 -21.16 24.46
N ARG A 282 20.00 -20.14 24.16
CA ARG A 282 19.02 -20.18 23.08
C ARG A 282 19.01 -18.89 22.28
N VAL A 283 18.72 -19.02 21.00
CA VAL A 283 18.71 -17.90 20.05
C VAL A 283 17.40 -17.88 19.28
N PHE A 284 16.78 -16.70 19.24
CA PHE A 284 15.62 -16.39 18.40
C PHE A 284 16.06 -15.54 17.22
N SER A 285 15.43 -15.74 16.07
CA SER A 285 15.55 -14.82 14.94
C SER A 285 14.47 -13.75 15.03
N GLU A 286 14.77 -12.55 14.55
CA GLU A 286 13.85 -11.41 14.62
C GLU A 286 13.70 -10.73 13.26
N ASN A 287 12.47 -10.41 12.89
CA ASN A 287 12.14 -9.60 11.71
C ASN A 287 11.07 -8.56 12.06
N LEU A 288 10.51 -7.85 11.07
CA LEU A 288 9.44 -6.85 11.28
C LEU A 288 8.17 -7.40 11.97
N CYS A 289 7.90 -8.71 11.87
CA CYS A 289 6.77 -9.38 12.53
C CYS A 289 7.10 -9.76 13.99
N GLY A 290 8.39 -9.79 14.34
CA GLY A 290 8.90 -10.04 15.67
C GLY A 290 9.76 -11.31 15.75
N LEU A 291 9.82 -11.90 16.95
CA LEU A 291 10.64 -13.08 17.23
C LEU A 291 10.07 -14.36 16.62
N SER A 292 10.95 -15.26 16.23
CA SER A 292 10.61 -16.63 15.83
C SER A 292 9.80 -17.35 16.91
N ALA A 293 8.85 -18.20 16.49
CA ALA A 293 7.96 -18.90 17.43
C ALA A 293 8.72 -19.88 18.36
N SER A 294 9.85 -20.41 17.89
CA SER A 294 10.77 -21.25 18.65
C SER A 294 12.16 -20.62 18.69
N ALA A 295 12.99 -21.07 19.64
CA ALA A 295 14.41 -20.77 19.66
C ALA A 295 15.23 -21.99 19.27
N ALA A 296 16.39 -21.77 18.66
CA ALA A 296 17.43 -22.78 18.61
C ALA A 296 18.11 -22.86 19.98
N VAL A 297 18.20 -24.05 20.56
CA VAL A 297 18.78 -24.26 21.90
C VAL A 297 20.05 -25.11 21.80
N THR A 298 21.08 -24.80 22.59
CA THR A 298 22.29 -25.60 22.63
C THR A 298 21.99 -27.03 23.10
N LYS A 299 22.52 -28.02 22.38
CA LYS A 299 22.39 -29.44 22.77
C LYS A 299 23.21 -29.77 24.01
N GLU A 300 24.37 -29.14 24.13
CA GLU A 300 25.31 -29.29 25.24
C GLU A 300 25.23 -28.08 26.19
N LEU A 301 25.75 -28.27 27.40
CA LEU A 301 25.86 -27.22 28.40
C LEU A 301 27.29 -26.67 28.40
N ALA A 302 27.44 -25.35 28.48
CA ALA A 302 28.74 -24.75 28.74
C ALA A 302 29.08 -24.90 30.23
N HIS A 303 30.06 -25.75 30.52
CA HIS A 303 30.56 -25.96 31.88
C HIS A 303 31.66 -24.95 32.20
N ILE A 304 31.37 -24.01 33.11
CA ILE A 304 32.32 -22.95 33.45
C ILE A 304 33.19 -23.44 34.59
N GLN A 305 34.45 -23.77 34.31
CA GLN A 305 35.40 -24.29 35.30
C GLN A 305 36.49 -23.27 35.59
N LYS A 306 37.07 -23.37 36.80
CA LYS A 306 38.23 -22.55 37.15
C LYS A 306 39.43 -23.06 36.36
N THR A 307 39.84 -22.32 35.35
CA THR A 307 41.00 -22.66 34.50
C THR A 307 41.98 -21.48 34.46
N ASP A 308 43.26 -21.77 34.20
CA ASP A 308 44.29 -20.75 33.99
C ASP A 308 44.18 -20.10 32.59
N ILE A 309 43.26 -20.60 31.74
CA ILE A 309 42.99 -20.10 30.40
C ILE A 309 42.01 -18.93 30.50
N VAL A 310 42.54 -17.73 30.71
CA VAL A 310 41.76 -16.48 30.77
C VAL A 310 41.66 -15.81 29.39
N ALA A 311 42.55 -16.18 28.46
CA ALA A 311 42.62 -15.58 27.13
C ALA A 311 41.60 -16.20 26.16
N LYS A 312 41.01 -15.35 25.31
CA LYS A 312 40.13 -15.73 24.19
C LYS A 312 40.89 -16.71 23.27
N PRO A 313 40.29 -17.85 22.87
CA PRO A 313 40.92 -18.81 21.96
C PRO A 313 41.30 -18.12 20.64
N LYS A 314 42.54 -18.36 20.16
CA LYS A 314 43.01 -17.78 18.88
C LYS A 314 42.20 -18.24 17.67
N SER A 315 41.55 -19.40 17.77
CA SER A 315 40.63 -19.95 16.77
C SER A 315 39.29 -19.24 16.72
N PHE A 316 38.89 -18.55 17.79
CA PHE A 316 37.65 -17.81 17.84
C PHE A 316 37.86 -16.37 17.36
N VAL A 317 37.68 -16.19 16.04
CA VAL A 317 37.55 -14.88 15.42
C VAL A 317 36.09 -14.49 15.54
N GLU A 318 35.79 -13.57 16.46
CA GLU A 318 34.47 -12.94 16.49
C GLU A 318 34.32 -12.18 15.18
N GLN A 319 33.35 -12.62 14.36
CA GLN A 319 33.10 -11.95 13.10
C GLN A 319 32.60 -10.55 13.42
N ASP A 320 33.32 -9.56 12.91
CA ASP A 320 32.94 -8.18 13.05
C ASP A 320 31.85 -7.88 12.01
N PHE A 321 30.59 -7.93 12.42
CA PHE A 321 29.45 -7.44 11.63
C PHE A 321 29.05 -6.03 12.03
N SER A 322 29.96 -5.29 12.67
CA SER A 322 29.77 -3.87 12.82
C SER A 322 29.84 -3.22 11.43
N GLU A 323 28.84 -2.40 11.12
CA GLU A 323 28.71 -1.75 9.82
C GLU A 323 28.36 -0.28 10.02
N ALA A 324 29.04 0.58 9.25
CA ALA A 324 28.71 2.00 9.21
C ALA A 324 27.26 2.17 8.74
N PRO A 325 26.55 3.23 9.17
CA PRO A 325 25.15 3.39 8.84
C PRO A 325 24.95 3.46 7.33
N SER A 326 23.97 2.73 6.83
CA SER A 326 23.57 2.74 5.43
C SER A 326 22.05 2.74 5.33
N PHE A 327 21.49 3.63 4.52
CA PHE A 327 20.04 3.70 4.35
C PHE A 327 19.58 2.63 3.36
N THR A 328 18.80 1.67 3.85
CA THR A 328 18.17 0.62 3.03
C THR A 328 16.90 1.14 2.35
N GLN A 329 16.24 2.13 2.95
CA GLN A 329 15.15 2.88 2.35
C GLN A 329 15.41 4.38 2.53
N PRO A 330 15.75 5.11 1.45
CA PRO A 330 15.99 6.56 1.54
C PRO A 330 14.68 7.32 1.75
N LEU A 331 14.80 8.60 2.13
CA LEU A 331 13.65 9.50 2.17
C LEU A 331 13.10 9.73 0.75
N ALA A 332 11.79 9.87 0.65
CA ALA A 332 11.10 10.22 -0.59
C ALA A 332 10.53 11.63 -0.50
N ASP A 333 10.60 12.37 -1.61
CA ASP A 333 9.95 13.67 -1.73
C ASP A 333 8.46 13.57 -1.42
N HIS A 334 7.95 14.56 -0.69
CA HIS A 334 6.61 14.50 -0.10
C HIS A 334 5.87 15.83 -0.24
N THR A 335 4.59 15.76 -0.62
CA THR A 335 3.69 16.91 -0.58
C THR A 335 2.67 16.72 0.54
N SER A 336 2.56 17.71 1.41
CA SER A 336 1.62 17.71 2.55
C SER A 336 0.61 18.85 2.46
N THR A 337 -0.54 18.62 3.10
CA THR A 337 -1.59 19.63 3.27
C THR A 337 -1.37 20.40 4.58
N PRO A 338 -1.43 21.73 4.58
CA PRO A 338 -1.33 22.53 5.78
C PRO A 338 -2.31 22.08 6.88
N GLY A 339 -1.87 22.13 8.14
CA GLY A 339 -2.70 21.85 9.32
C GLY A 339 -2.86 20.37 9.67
N TYR A 340 -2.59 19.44 8.77
CA TYR A 340 -2.62 18.00 9.03
C TYR A 340 -1.21 17.46 9.24
N SER A 341 -0.95 16.82 10.38
CA SER A 341 0.36 16.20 10.65
C SER A 341 0.78 15.30 9.50
N THR A 342 2.06 15.35 9.14
CA THR A 342 2.65 14.47 8.14
C THR A 342 3.89 13.80 8.71
N GLN A 343 4.32 12.71 8.07
CA GLN A 343 5.48 11.93 8.48
C GLN A 343 6.43 11.77 7.31
N LEU A 344 7.71 11.96 7.61
CA LEU A 344 8.83 11.53 6.77
C LEU A 344 9.43 10.29 7.43
N PHE A 345 9.83 9.30 6.66
CA PHE A 345 10.48 8.12 7.22
C PHE A 345 11.49 7.52 6.25
N CYS A 346 12.50 6.86 6.81
CA CYS A 346 13.54 6.15 6.11
C CYS A 346 14.00 4.96 6.97
N SER A 347 14.62 3.96 6.34
CA SER A 347 15.14 2.78 7.01
C SER A 347 16.66 2.78 6.95
N VAL A 348 17.31 2.59 8.09
CA VAL A 348 18.76 2.55 8.26
C VAL A 348 19.20 1.23 8.84
N ARG A 349 20.23 0.65 8.22
CA ARG A 349 20.96 -0.51 8.71
C ARG A 349 22.29 -0.02 9.28
N ALA A 350 22.53 -0.31 10.55
CA ALA A 350 23.79 0.04 11.21
C ALA A 350 24.01 -0.81 12.46
N SER A 351 25.26 -1.19 12.70
CA SER A 351 25.68 -1.89 13.91
C SER A 351 27.03 -1.32 14.36
N PRO A 352 27.17 -0.80 15.59
CA PRO A 352 26.16 -0.66 16.65
C PRO A 352 25.02 0.31 16.31
N LYS A 353 23.95 0.29 17.12
CA LYS A 353 22.75 1.15 16.95
C LYS A 353 23.15 2.61 16.74
N PRO A 354 22.69 3.27 15.66
CA PRO A 354 23.13 4.61 15.33
C PRO A 354 22.35 5.68 16.12
N ARG A 355 22.98 6.83 16.34
CA ARG A 355 22.31 8.07 16.74
C ARG A 355 21.67 8.72 15.52
N ILE A 356 20.38 9.04 15.62
CA ILE A 356 19.61 9.68 14.54
C ILE A 356 19.47 11.18 14.80
N ILE A 357 19.75 11.98 13.77
CA ILE A 357 19.66 13.43 13.78
C ILE A 357 18.79 13.86 12.60
N TRP A 358 17.82 14.72 12.87
CA TRP A 358 16.99 15.32 11.83
C TRP A 358 17.35 16.78 11.66
N MET A 359 17.44 17.23 10.41
CA MET A 359 17.73 18.62 10.08
C MET A 359 16.71 19.13 9.05
N LYS A 360 16.40 20.42 9.12
CA LYS A 360 15.64 21.15 8.10
C LYS A 360 16.52 22.26 7.57
N ASN A 361 16.73 22.28 6.25
CA ASN A 361 17.60 23.25 5.58
C ASN A 361 18.99 23.35 6.25
N LYS A 362 19.55 22.19 6.61
CA LYS A 362 20.85 22.04 7.32
C LYS A 362 20.88 22.55 8.76
N MET A 363 19.77 23.02 9.32
CA MET A 363 19.67 23.35 10.75
C MET A 363 19.11 22.17 11.52
N ASP A 364 19.71 21.88 12.68
CA ASP A 364 19.19 20.88 13.61
C ASP A 364 17.80 21.31 14.11
N ILE A 365 16.85 20.38 14.09
CA ILE A 365 15.48 20.58 14.55
C ILE A 365 15.17 19.78 15.83
N GLN A 366 16.19 19.17 16.46
CA GLN A 366 16.05 18.50 17.74
C GLN A 366 15.56 19.47 18.84
N GLY A 367 14.54 19.03 19.57
CA GLY A 367 13.99 19.78 20.71
C GLY A 367 12.85 20.75 20.37
N ASP A 368 12.60 21.03 19.09
CA ASP A 368 11.43 21.82 18.70
C ASP A 368 10.14 20.96 18.80
N PRO A 369 9.13 21.37 19.59
CA PRO A 369 7.92 20.58 19.86
C PRO A 369 7.02 20.37 18.63
N LYS A 370 7.27 21.10 17.54
CA LYS A 370 6.62 20.88 16.24
C LYS A 370 7.02 19.56 15.60
N TYR A 371 8.22 19.09 15.90
CA TYR A 371 8.78 17.86 15.35
C TYR A 371 8.76 16.76 16.40
N ARG A 372 8.37 15.56 16.00
CA ARG A 372 8.52 14.36 16.83
C ARG A 372 9.30 13.31 16.04
N ALA A 373 10.55 13.13 16.41
CA ALA A 373 11.40 12.07 15.88
C ALA A 373 11.19 10.77 16.67
N LEU A 374 11.04 9.66 15.95
CA LEU A 374 10.96 8.31 16.47
C LEU A 374 12.00 7.46 15.74
N SER A 375 12.70 6.59 16.46
CA SER A 375 13.62 5.62 15.86
C SER A 375 13.44 4.28 16.54
N GLU A 376 12.85 3.35 15.81
CA GLU A 376 12.50 2.03 16.30
C GLU A 376 12.84 1.00 15.22
N GLN A 377 13.63 -0.01 15.61
CA GLN A 377 14.00 -1.14 14.74
C GLN A 377 14.61 -0.77 13.37
N GLY A 378 15.41 0.31 13.31
CA GLY A 378 16.02 0.78 12.06
C GLY A 378 15.12 1.68 11.22
N VAL A 379 13.84 1.81 11.56
CA VAL A 379 12.94 2.80 10.95
C VAL A 379 13.07 4.13 11.70
N CYS A 380 13.42 5.18 10.97
CA CYS A 380 13.53 6.54 11.47
C CYS A 380 12.35 7.34 10.94
N THR A 381 11.49 7.85 11.82
CA THR A 381 10.31 8.64 11.45
C THR A 381 10.42 10.05 12.04
N LEU A 382 10.14 11.07 11.23
CA LEU A 382 9.93 12.44 11.65
C LEU A 382 8.47 12.81 11.42
N GLU A 383 7.70 12.96 12.49
CA GLU A 383 6.38 13.59 12.42
C GLU A 383 6.52 15.10 12.48
N ILE A 384 5.93 15.79 11.52
CA ILE A 384 5.81 17.26 11.47
C ILE A 384 4.37 17.60 11.81
N ARG A 385 4.16 18.18 12.99
CA ARG A 385 2.83 18.47 13.52
C ARG A 385 2.28 19.74 12.89
N LYS A 386 1.05 19.65 12.36
CA LYS A 386 0.31 20.77 11.77
C LYS A 386 1.21 21.66 10.88
N PRO A 387 1.81 21.11 9.81
CA PRO A 387 2.73 21.84 8.96
C PRO A 387 2.04 23.05 8.31
N SER A 388 2.83 24.09 8.05
CA SER A 388 2.49 25.34 7.37
C SER A 388 3.34 25.49 6.10
N PRO A 389 3.04 26.44 5.21
CA PRO A 389 3.88 26.69 4.03
C PRO A 389 5.37 26.92 4.35
N PHE A 390 5.67 27.52 5.52
CA PHE A 390 7.05 27.73 6.02
C PHE A 390 7.78 26.45 6.42
N ASP A 391 7.07 25.32 6.53
CA ASP A 391 7.66 24.01 6.79
C ASP A 391 8.19 23.33 5.53
N SER A 392 7.87 23.88 4.35
CA SER A 392 8.48 23.45 3.09
C SER A 392 9.99 23.65 3.13
N GLY A 393 10.73 22.70 2.56
CA GLY A 393 12.19 22.73 2.59
C GLY A 393 12.80 21.36 2.39
N VAL A 394 14.12 21.31 2.53
CA VAL A 394 14.87 20.05 2.48
C VAL A 394 14.99 19.51 3.90
N TYR A 395 14.57 18.27 4.09
CA TYR A 395 14.73 17.54 5.34
C TYR A 395 15.79 16.47 5.16
N THR A 396 16.71 16.40 6.12
CA THR A 396 17.81 15.44 6.14
C THR A 396 17.65 14.54 7.36
N CYS A 397 17.72 13.23 7.15
CA CYS A 397 17.94 12.26 8.22
C CYS A 397 19.39 11.81 8.19
N LYS A 398 20.13 12.03 9.28
CA LYS A 398 21.52 11.63 9.46
C LYS A 398 21.63 10.56 10.53
N ALA A 399 22.31 9.47 10.22
CA ALA A 399 22.60 8.37 11.14
C ALA A 399 24.11 8.30 11.39
N ILE A 400 24.52 8.18 12.66
CA ILE A 400 25.92 8.16 13.08
C ILE A 400 26.15 7.01 14.05
N ASN A 401 27.14 6.17 13.79
CA ASN A 401 27.67 5.23 14.78
C ASN A 401 29.20 5.37 14.89
N VAL A 402 29.85 4.47 15.63
CA VAL A 402 31.31 4.52 15.85
C VAL A 402 32.15 4.27 14.59
N LEU A 403 31.55 3.74 13.53
CA LEU A 403 32.22 3.36 12.28
C LEU A 403 32.05 4.40 11.17
N GLY A 404 31.05 5.28 11.29
CA GLY A 404 30.81 6.30 10.29
C GLY A 404 29.45 6.96 10.39
N GLU A 405 29.13 7.70 9.33
CA GLU A 405 27.89 8.42 9.18
C GLU A 405 27.32 8.26 7.77
N ALA A 406 25.99 8.31 7.68
CA ALA A 406 25.28 8.44 6.42
C ALA A 406 24.15 9.44 6.58
N SER A 407 23.71 10.02 5.46
CA SER A 407 22.58 10.94 5.41
C SER A 407 21.76 10.74 4.14
N VAL A 408 20.45 10.92 4.27
CA VAL A 408 19.51 10.97 3.15
C VAL A 408 18.67 12.23 3.25
N ASP A 409 18.28 12.77 2.11
CA ASP A 409 17.54 14.02 1.98
C ASP A 409 16.21 13.77 1.25
N CYS A 410 15.19 14.56 1.57
CA CYS A 410 14.00 14.72 0.74
C CYS A 410 13.48 16.15 0.78
N ARG A 411 12.71 16.52 -0.24
CA ARG A 411 11.97 17.78 -0.30
C ARG A 411 10.56 17.59 0.24
N LEU A 412 10.20 18.37 1.25
CA LEU A 412 8.82 18.55 1.67
C LEU A 412 8.24 19.81 1.03
N GLU A 413 7.06 19.67 0.43
CA GLU A 413 6.28 20.79 -0.07
C GLU A 413 4.93 20.85 0.63
N VAL A 414 4.63 21.97 1.30
CA VAL A 414 3.38 22.14 2.04
C VAL A 414 2.48 23.11 1.27
N LYS A 415 1.48 22.58 0.58
CA LYS A 415 0.55 23.34 -0.26
C LYS A 415 -0.88 23.06 0.14
N ALA A 416 -1.69 24.12 0.19
CA ALA A 416 -3.13 23.97 0.35
C ALA A 416 -3.65 23.07 -0.77
N SER A 417 -4.47 22.08 -0.42
CA SER A 417 -5.26 21.38 -1.43
C SER A 417 -6.05 22.43 -2.18
N ALA A 418 -5.96 22.47 -3.51
CA ALA A 418 -6.81 23.34 -4.31
C ALA A 418 -8.26 22.96 -3.99
N THR A 419 -8.93 23.80 -3.20
CA THR A 419 -10.38 23.78 -3.06
C THR A 419 -10.93 24.11 -4.43
N HIS A 420 -11.52 23.10 -5.07
CA HIS A 420 -12.35 23.27 -6.25
C HIS A 420 -13.61 24.05 -5.91
#